data_AF-A0A9X1XGK2-F1
#
_entry.id   AF-A0A9X1XGK2-F1
#
_cell.length_a   1.000
_cell.length_b   1.000
_cell.length_c   1.000
_cell.angle_alpha   90.00
_cell.angle_beta   90.00
_cell.angle_gamma   90.00
#
_symmetry.space_group_name_H-M   'P 1'
#
loop_
_entity.id
_entity.type
_entity.pdbx_description
1 polymer ?
#
loop_
_entity_poly.entity_id
_entity_poly.type
_entity_poly.pdbx_seq_one_letter_code
_entity_poly.pdbx_strand_id
1 'polypeptide(L)' 'MADTVARNLNSIKSLYHYLTTETEDEETGECYFYRNVFKKIKLDKKEETDSRRASKIHSLTLNEGEITDFVEFLKTEY' A
#
# COMPACT_ATOMS: atom_id res chain seq x y z
N MET A 1 -14.20 3.99 8.44
CA MET A 1 -14.16 2.71 9.17
C MET A 1 -13.85 1.51 8.25
N ALA A 2 -14.57 1.33 7.13
CA ALA A 2 -14.33 0.24 6.19
C ALA A 2 -12.88 0.16 5.65
N ASP A 3 -12.26 1.31 5.34
CA ASP A 3 -10.88 1.34 4.83
C ASP A 3 -9.83 0.91 5.85
N THR A 4 -10.04 1.20 7.15
CA THR A 4 -9.13 0.77 8.22
C THR A 4 -9.16 -0.75 8.41
N VAL A 5 -10.34 -1.35 8.34
CA VAL A 5 -10.50 -2.81 8.44
C VAL A 5 -9.85 -3.51 7.25
N ALA A 6 -10.08 -3.01 6.03
CA ALA A 6 -9.47 -3.55 4.83
C ALA A 6 -7.93 -3.43 4.87
N ARG A 7 -7.40 -2.29 5.35
CA ARG A 7 -5.97 -2.09 5.53
C ARG A 7 -5.37 -3.09 6.52
N ASN A 8 -5.99 -3.24 7.70
CA ASN A 8 -5.52 -4.19 8.72
C ASN A 8 -5.55 -5.64 8.20
N LEU A 9 -6.60 -6.02 7.47
CA LEU A 9 -6.71 -7.36 6.90
C LEU A 9 -5.66 -7.62 5.81
N ASN A 10 -5.33 -6.60 5.01
CA ASN A 10 -4.20 -6.66 4.07
C ASN A 10 -2.87 -6.84 4.81
N SER A 11 -2.61 -6.06 5.88
CA SER A 11 -1.39 -6.19 6.67
C SER A 11 -1.22 -7.60 7.26
N ILE A 12 -2.29 -8.18 7.82
CA ILE A 12 -2.23 -9.53 8.38
C ILE A 12 -2.01 -10.58 7.28
N LYS A 13 -2.67 -10.44 6.12
CA LYS A 13 -2.41 -11.32 4.97
C LYS A 13 -0.95 -11.30 4.52
N SER A 14 -0.36 -10.10 4.42
CA SER A 14 1.06 -9.94 4.07
C SER A 14 1.96 -10.60 5.10
N LEU A 15 1.71 -10.39 6.40
CA LEU A 15 2.47 -11.03 7.46
C LEU A 15 2.40 -12.56 7.37
N TYR A 16 1.20 -13.12 7.22
CA TYR A 16 1.05 -14.57 7.09
C TYR A 16 1.73 -15.11 5.83
N HIS A 17 1.69 -14.37 4.72
CA HIS A 17 2.42 -14.76 3.52
C HIS A 17 3.92 -14.80 3.76
N TYR A 18 4.49 -13.77 4.39
CA TYR A 18 5.90 -13.72 4.74
C TYR A 18 6.31 -14.96 5.56
N LEU A 19 5.61 -15.22 6.67
CA LEU A 19 5.92 -16.31 7.59
C LEU A 19 5.74 -17.72 7.01
N THR A 20 4.91 -17.89 5.97
CA THR A 20 4.64 -19.20 5.36
C THR A 20 5.39 -19.44 4.05
N THR A 21 6.08 -18.44 3.52
CA THR A 21 6.57 -18.51 2.12
C THR A 21 7.86 -17.76 1.86
N GLU A 22 8.17 -16.69 2.61
CA GLU A 22 9.35 -15.85 2.37
C GLU A 22 10.41 -15.99 3.48
N THR A 23 10.04 -16.60 4.61
CA THR A 23 10.98 -16.92 5.70
C THR A 23 11.60 -18.28 5.48
N GLU A 24 12.89 -18.39 5.79
CA GLU A 24 13.61 -19.66 5.90
C GLU A 24 14.27 -19.69 7.29
N ASP A 25 13.91 -20.69 8.08
CA ASP A 25 14.56 -20.98 9.35
C ASP A 25 16.02 -21.41 9.10
N GLU A 26 16.97 -20.83 9.84
CA GLU A 26 18.40 -21.02 9.56
C GLU A 26 18.88 -22.46 9.76
N GLU A 27 18.21 -23.24 10.62
CA GLU A 27 18.60 -24.62 10.92
C GLU A 27 17.98 -25.63 9.95
N THR A 28 16.72 -25.40 9.56
CA THR A 28 15.93 -26.36 8.77
C THR A 28 15.76 -25.96 7.31
N GLY A 29 15.93 -24.68 6.97
CA GLY A 29 15.63 -24.11 5.66
C GLY A 29 14.13 -24.03 5.36
N GLU A 30 13.27 -24.38 6.32
CA GLU A 30 11.81 -24.41 6.14
C GLU A 30 11.16 -23.09 6.57
N CYS A 31 9.95 -22.84 6.07
CA CYS A 31 9.14 -21.73 6.57
C CYS A 31 8.67 -21.94 8.01
N TYR A 32 8.34 -20.86 8.73
CA TYR A 32 7.96 -20.97 10.15
C TYR A 32 6.69 -21.79 10.39
N PHE A 33 5.72 -21.75 9.47
CA PHE A 33 4.58 -22.67 9.48
C PHE A 33 3.89 -22.75 8.12
N TYR A 34 3.32 -23.91 7.80
CA TYR A 34 2.73 -24.17 6.48
C TYR A 34 1.28 -23.69 6.30
N ARG A 35 0.50 -23.61 7.39
CA ARG A 35 -0.94 -23.36 7.30
C ARG A 35 -1.26 -21.86 7.27
N ASN A 36 -1.55 -21.34 6.08
CA ASN A 36 -2.05 -19.97 5.91
C ASN A 36 -3.59 -19.94 5.77
N VAL A 37 -4.29 -19.67 6.87
CA VAL A 37 -5.77 -19.52 6.86
C VAL A 37 -6.24 -18.21 6.22
N PHE A 38 -5.43 -17.15 6.26
CA PHE A 38 -5.75 -15.84 5.69
C PHE A 38 -5.79 -15.85 4.16
N LYS A 39 -5.14 -16.83 3.51
CA LYS A 39 -5.24 -17.09 2.07
C LYS A 39 -6.68 -17.37 1.61
N LYS A 40 -7.55 -17.86 2.50
CA LYS A 40 -8.97 -18.17 2.19
C LYS A 40 -9.87 -16.94 2.15
N ILE A 41 -9.45 -15.84 2.75
CA ILE A 41 -10.25 -14.62 2.84
C ILE A 41 -10.16 -13.90 1.50
N LYS A 42 -11.28 -13.63 0.83
CA LYS A 42 -11.31 -12.79 -0.37
C LYS A 42 -11.50 -11.34 0.05
N LEU A 43 -10.64 -10.46 -0.46
CA LEU A 43 -10.79 -9.03 -0.32
C LEU A 43 -11.19 -8.50 -1.68
N ASP A 44 -12.39 -7.94 -1.78
CA ASP A 44 -12.80 -7.27 -3.00
C ASP A 44 -11.96 -6.02 -3.14
N LYS A 45 -11.01 -6.04 -4.07
CA LYS A 45 -10.38 -4.81 -4.53
C LYS A 45 -11.48 -4.01 -5.20
N LYS A 46 -11.80 -2.85 -4.65
CA LYS A 46 -12.65 -1.88 -5.35
C LYS A 46 -11.97 -1.62 -6.70
N GLU A 47 -12.59 -2.07 -7.78
CA GLU A 47 -12.11 -1.72 -9.11
C GLU A 47 -12.21 -0.20 -9.24
N GLU A 48 -11.05 0.43 -9.33
CA GLU A 48 -10.93 1.82 -9.68
C GLU A 48 -10.40 1.85 -11.10
N THR A 49 -11.11 2.53 -11.99
CA THR A 49 -10.64 2.73 -13.36
C THR A 49 -9.33 3.51 -13.33
N ASP A 50 -8.42 3.20 -14.25
CA ASP A 50 -7.11 3.86 -14.31
C ASP A 50 -7.26 5.39 -14.44
N SER A 51 -8.28 5.84 -15.17
CA SER A 51 -8.64 7.27 -15.27
C SER A 51 -8.98 7.87 -13.89
N ARG A 52 -9.79 7.20 -13.07
CA ARG A 52 -10.17 7.70 -11.75
C ARG A 52 -8.98 7.69 -10.77
N ARG A 53 -8.09 6.70 -10.89
CA ARG A 53 -6.81 6.67 -10.17
C ARG A 53 -5.90 7.82 -10.58
N ALA A 54 -5.74 8.06 -11.89
CA ALA A 54 -4.90 9.13 -12.42
C ALA A 54 -5.42 10.52 -12.00
N SER A 55 -6.73 10.77 -12.09
CA SER A 55 -7.33 12.03 -11.62
C SER A 55 -7.10 12.25 -10.12
N LYS A 56 -7.17 11.20 -9.29
CA LYS A 56 -6.88 11.31 -7.86
C LYS A 56 -5.41 11.65 -7.59
N ILE A 57 -4.47 11.01 -8.30
CA ILE A 57 -3.04 11.30 -8.18
C ILE A 57 -2.74 12.74 -8.65
N HIS A 58 -3.32 13.15 -9.77
CA HIS A 58 -3.21 14.50 -10.31
C HIS A 58 -3.71 15.54 -9.29
N SER A 59 -4.84 15.28 -8.60
CA SER A 59 -5.36 16.21 -7.58
C SER A 59 -4.47 16.38 -6.34
N LEU A 60 -3.49 15.48 -6.15
CA LEU A 60 -2.57 15.49 -5.01
C LEU A 60 -1.14 15.89 -5.41
N THR A 61 -0.89 16.11 -6.70
CA THR A 61 0.44 16.38 -7.24
C THR A 61 0.47 17.81 -7.75
N LEU A 62 1.51 18.57 -7.37
CA LEU A 62 1.72 19.92 -7.89
C LEU A 62 2.15 19.83 -9.35
N ASN A 63 1.51 20.61 -10.21
CA ASN A 63 1.97 20.79 -11.58
C ASN A 63 3.20 21.72 -11.64
N GLU A 64 3.86 21.78 -12.80
CA GLU A 64 5.11 22.56 -12.97
C GLU A 64 4.95 24.05 -12.61
N GLY A 65 3.78 24.64 -12.88
CA GLY A 65 3.45 26.01 -12.47
C GLY A 65 3.32 26.13 -10.96
N GLU A 66 2.54 25.25 -10.34
CA GLU A 66 2.36 25.22 -8.88
C GLU A 66 3.67 24.97 -8.12
N ILE A 67 4.59 24.17 -8.67
CA ILE A 67 5.93 23.98 -8.12
C ILE A 67 6.73 25.29 -8.17
N THR A 68 6.65 26.00 -9.29
CA THR A 68 7.35 27.28 -9.46
C THR A 68 6.82 28.32 -8.46
N ASP A 69 5.50 28.42 -8.34
CA ASP A 69 4.83 29.33 -7.41
C ASP A 69 5.16 28.98 -5.95
N PHE A 70 5.21 27.69 -5.61
CA PHE A 70 5.60 27.23 -4.28
C PHE A 70 7.05 27.57 -3.94
N VAL A 71 7.97 27.39 -4.90
CA VAL A 71 9.39 27.76 -4.73
C VAL A 71 9.54 29.28 -4.59
N GLU A 72 8.75 30.05 -5.32
CA GLU A 72 8.76 31.52 -5.22
C GLU A 72 8.23 32.00 -3.87
N PHE A 73 7.14 31.42 -3.37
CA PHE A 73 6.60 31.67 -2.03
C PHE A 73 7.67 31.43 -0.95
N LEU A 74 8.38 30.30 -1.00
CA LEU A 74 9.46 29.99 -0.04
C LEU A 74 10.62 30.99 -0.07
N LYS A 75 10.85 31.67 -1.19
CA LYS A 75 11.94 32.66 -1.35
C LYS A 75 11.55 34.06 -0.90
N THR A 76 10.27 34.39 -0.97
CA THR A 76 9.79 35.79 -0.90
C THR A 76 8.86 36.07 0.27
N GLU A 77 8.07 35.10 0.72
CA GLU A 77 7.00 35.31 1.71
C GLU A 77 7.17 34.50 3.01
N TYR A 78 8.13 33.58 3.08
CA TYR A 78 8.49 32.81 4.28
C TYR A 78 9.83 33.28 4.86
#